data_AF-A0A7V0IF26-F1
#
_entry.id   AF-A0A7V0IF26-F1
#
_cell.length_a   1.000
_cell.length_b   1.000
_cell.length_c   1.000
_cell.angle_alpha   90.00
_cell.angle_beta   90.00
_cell.angle_gamma   90.00
#
_symmetry.space_group_name_H-M   'P 1'
#
loop_
_entity.id
_entity.type
_entity.pdbx_description
1 polymer ?
#
loop_
_entity_poly.entity_id
_entity_poly.type
_entity_poly.pdbx_seq_one_letter_code
_entity_poly.pdbx_strand_id
1 'polypeptide(L)'
;VSDVWTVASDLVSPELNPYPLPYEGTYDGLPTGYIPTDRTINRFLTTSYQIIIGKNFGDNIDFPVLWAGFSQPYYTIPVPMWVGTGSVPPDFTGTGNYFCEESKFLHDIVYDRGYWNWFNSYAGDFINDYFAETREQVWGIFAKYLLMWQMQKEISSEEIVQAEDDIISLVGETYAELHGLWVREHPVVVPQEITLSAQPNPFNASTVIEFNLPLPYEGLLEISDLSGRVILSRQLGPADTQFVWTPESSLPSGIYLARIVCGGHSATQKLYLIK
;
A
#
# COMPACT_ATOMS: atom_id res chain seq x y z
N VAL A 1 -24.01 5.87 9.00
CA VAL A 1 -22.57 5.64 8.74
C VAL A 1 -22.37 5.06 7.36
N SER A 2 -23.03 3.94 7.06
CA SER A 2 -23.05 3.33 5.71
C SER A 2 -23.21 4.38 4.59
N ASP A 3 -24.26 5.21 4.61
CA ASP A 3 -24.46 6.25 3.58
C ASP A 3 -23.27 7.22 3.39
N VAL A 4 -22.64 7.65 4.50
CA VAL A 4 -21.49 8.57 4.44
C VAL A 4 -20.26 7.83 3.91
N TRP A 5 -20.08 6.57 4.32
CA TRP A 5 -19.02 5.72 3.80
C TRP A 5 -19.20 5.48 2.30
N THR A 6 -20.40 5.21 1.81
CA THR A 6 -20.72 5.02 0.38
C THR A 6 -20.32 6.24 -0.45
N VAL A 7 -20.56 7.45 0.04
CA VAL A 7 -20.12 8.67 -0.66
C VAL A 7 -18.60 8.81 -0.59
N ALA A 8 -17.98 8.49 0.55
CA ALA A 8 -16.53 8.58 0.72
C ALA A 8 -15.76 7.55 -0.12
N SER A 9 -16.36 6.39 -0.40
CA SER A 9 -15.80 5.32 -1.24
C SER A 9 -16.06 5.51 -2.73
N ASP A 10 -16.79 6.55 -3.14
CA ASP A 10 -17.15 6.77 -4.54
C ASP A 10 -15.92 7.04 -5.44
N LEU A 11 -15.91 6.35 -6.58
CA LEU A 11 -14.88 6.42 -7.61
C LEU A 11 -15.32 7.22 -8.84
N VAL A 12 -16.51 7.84 -8.84
CA VAL A 12 -16.89 8.79 -9.88
C VAL A 12 -15.97 10.01 -9.86
N SER A 13 -15.54 10.42 -11.04
CA SER A 13 -14.88 11.70 -11.31
C SER A 13 -15.73 12.55 -12.26
N PRO A 14 -15.46 13.85 -12.41
CA PRO A 14 -16.16 14.68 -13.40
C PRO A 14 -16.03 14.17 -14.84
N GLU A 15 -14.95 13.44 -15.15
CA GLU A 15 -14.62 12.98 -16.50
C GLU A 15 -15.00 11.51 -16.77
N LEU A 16 -15.11 10.69 -15.72
CA LEU A 16 -15.39 9.26 -15.83
C LEU A 16 -16.32 8.80 -14.71
N ASN A 17 -17.41 8.15 -15.11
CA ASN A 17 -18.17 7.26 -14.24
C ASN A 17 -17.70 5.82 -14.52
N PRO A 18 -16.96 5.17 -13.60
CA PRO A 18 -16.37 3.87 -13.85
C PRO A 18 -17.31 2.70 -13.55
N TYR A 19 -18.55 2.95 -13.11
CA TYR A 19 -19.49 1.91 -12.71
C TYR A 19 -20.25 1.30 -13.91
N PRO A 20 -20.63 0.01 -13.85
CA PRO A 20 -20.33 -0.95 -12.77
C PRO A 20 -18.84 -1.31 -12.72
N LEU A 21 -18.38 -1.71 -11.54
CA LEU A 21 -17.03 -2.25 -11.35
C LEU A 21 -17.07 -3.79 -11.43
N PRO A 22 -15.99 -4.44 -11.91
CA PRO A 22 -14.75 -3.82 -12.39
C PRO A 22 -14.97 -3.08 -13.72
N TYR A 23 -14.22 -2.00 -13.94
CA TYR A 23 -14.35 -1.17 -15.14
C TYR A 23 -13.72 -1.87 -16.34
N GLU A 24 -14.52 -2.45 -17.23
CA GLU A 24 -14.00 -3.24 -18.38
C GLU A 24 -13.44 -2.39 -19.54
N GLY A 25 -13.46 -1.06 -19.42
CA GLY A 25 -13.06 -0.13 -20.46
C GLY A 25 -11.59 0.27 -20.43
N THR A 26 -11.23 1.21 -21.30
CA THR A 26 -9.98 1.99 -21.25
C THR A 26 -10.34 3.47 -21.09
N TYR A 27 -9.44 4.27 -20.53
CA TYR A 27 -9.64 5.71 -20.38
C TYR A 27 -8.29 6.42 -20.53
N ASP A 28 -8.22 7.47 -21.36
CA ASP A 28 -7.05 8.36 -21.48
C ASP A 28 -5.68 7.64 -21.60
N GLY A 29 -5.62 6.58 -22.42
CA GLY A 29 -4.40 5.81 -22.64
C GLY A 29 -4.02 4.84 -21.52
N LEU A 30 -4.83 4.73 -20.46
CA LEU A 30 -4.70 3.71 -19.43
C LEU A 30 -4.96 2.31 -20.00
N PRO A 31 -4.30 1.25 -19.45
CA PRO A 31 -4.64 -0.11 -19.78
C PRO A 31 -6.10 -0.43 -19.48
N THR A 32 -6.65 -1.45 -20.13
CA THR A 32 -8.00 -1.95 -19.83
C THR A 32 -8.11 -2.30 -18.35
N GLY A 33 -9.21 -1.91 -17.69
CA GLY A 33 -9.38 -2.18 -16.25
C GLY A 33 -8.88 -1.08 -15.33
N TYR A 34 -8.25 -0.02 -15.85
CA TYR A 34 -7.66 1.03 -15.02
C TYR A 34 -8.44 2.33 -15.13
N ILE A 35 -8.57 3.01 -13.99
CA ILE A 35 -9.23 4.31 -13.89
C ILE A 35 -8.32 5.31 -13.16
N PRO A 36 -8.38 6.61 -13.49
CA PRO A 36 -7.65 7.63 -12.75
C PRO A 36 -8.43 8.04 -11.50
N THR A 37 -7.74 8.10 -10.35
CA THR A 37 -8.35 8.51 -9.06
C THR A 37 -7.81 9.83 -8.52
N ASP A 38 -7.24 10.69 -9.35
CA ASP A 38 -6.76 12.02 -8.94
C ASP A 38 -7.88 13.05 -8.76
N ARG A 39 -9.05 12.80 -9.37
CA ARG A 39 -10.23 13.69 -9.32
C ARG A 39 -11.48 13.05 -8.72
N THR A 40 -11.31 11.94 -7.99
CA THR A 40 -12.39 11.25 -7.27
C THR A 40 -12.48 11.73 -5.81
N ILE A 41 -13.57 11.38 -5.12
CA ILE A 41 -13.65 11.51 -3.66
C ILE A 41 -12.67 10.52 -3.02
N ASN A 42 -12.79 9.24 -3.37
CA ASN A 42 -11.86 8.18 -3.00
C ASN A 42 -10.58 8.26 -3.84
N ARG A 43 -9.70 9.20 -3.50
CA ARG A 43 -8.49 9.52 -4.28
C ARG A 43 -7.27 8.74 -3.86
N PHE A 44 -6.31 8.60 -4.79
CA PHE A 44 -5.02 7.93 -4.53
C PHE A 44 -4.26 8.45 -3.30
N LEU A 45 -4.33 9.76 -3.01
CA LEU A 45 -3.68 10.39 -1.85
C LEU A 45 -4.37 10.13 -0.51
N THR A 46 -5.51 9.44 -0.49
CA THR A 46 -6.23 9.17 0.77
C THR A 46 -5.43 8.16 1.58
N THR A 47 -4.77 8.63 2.64
CA THR A 47 -3.98 7.79 3.56
C THR A 47 -4.78 7.33 4.77
N SER A 48 -5.90 7.99 5.04
CA SER A 48 -6.86 7.64 6.10
C SER A 48 -8.15 8.43 5.90
N TYR A 49 -9.21 8.01 6.59
CA TYR A 49 -10.49 8.69 6.59
C TYR A 49 -11.19 8.52 7.93
N GLN A 50 -12.08 9.44 8.25
CA GLN A 50 -12.79 9.47 9.52
C GLN A 50 -14.25 9.87 9.31
N ILE A 51 -15.18 9.19 10.01
CA ILE A 51 -16.60 9.57 10.08
C ILE A 51 -16.92 9.85 11.54
N ILE A 52 -17.21 11.12 11.86
CA ILE A 52 -17.43 11.57 13.24
C ILE A 52 -18.92 11.75 13.49
N ILE A 53 -19.43 11.05 14.49
CA ILE A 53 -20.80 11.17 14.97
C ILE A 53 -20.76 11.86 16.32
N GLY A 54 -21.23 13.11 16.36
CA GLY A 54 -21.32 13.89 17.59
C GLY A 54 -22.54 13.53 18.43
N LYS A 55 -22.58 14.07 19.65
CA LYS A 55 -23.74 13.97 20.54
C LYS A 55 -24.95 14.71 19.96
N ASN A 56 -26.12 14.07 19.96
CA ASN A 56 -27.39 14.77 19.87
C ASN A 56 -27.85 15.13 21.29
N PHE A 57 -27.96 16.43 21.60
CA PHE A 57 -28.29 16.90 22.95
C PHE A 57 -29.71 16.50 23.42
N GLY A 58 -30.57 15.98 22.53
CA GLY A 58 -31.95 15.61 22.81
C GLY A 58 -32.18 14.21 23.40
N ASP A 59 -31.24 13.28 23.26
CA ASP A 59 -31.51 11.84 23.44
C ASP A 59 -30.90 11.23 24.71
N ASN A 60 -30.31 12.05 25.61
CA ASN A 60 -29.74 11.66 26.91
C ASN A 60 -28.67 10.54 26.89
N ILE A 61 -28.15 10.19 25.72
CA ILE A 61 -27.22 9.09 25.54
C ILE A 61 -25.89 9.63 24.99
N ASP A 62 -24.80 9.40 25.73
CA ASP A 62 -23.46 9.87 25.44
C ASP A 62 -22.63 8.80 24.70
N PHE A 63 -22.79 8.68 23.38
CA PHE A 63 -21.89 7.86 22.55
C PHE A 63 -21.38 8.63 21.32
N PRO A 64 -20.62 9.73 21.49
CA PRO A 64 -19.84 10.26 20.39
C PRO A 64 -18.89 9.17 19.87
N VAL A 65 -18.92 8.93 18.55
CA VAL A 65 -18.13 7.87 17.90
C VAL A 65 -17.29 8.47 16.79
N LEU A 66 -16.02 8.09 16.77
CA LEU A 66 -15.10 8.30 15.67
C LEU A 66 -14.95 6.97 14.93
N TRP A 67 -15.44 6.88 13.71
CA TRP A 67 -15.09 5.79 12.81
C TRP A 67 -13.78 6.14 12.12
N ALA A 68 -12.82 5.22 12.08
CA ALA A 68 -11.57 5.43 11.38
C ALA A 68 -11.24 4.25 10.47
N GLY A 69 -10.64 4.55 9.32
CA GLY A 69 -9.99 3.58 8.46
C GLY A 69 -8.66 4.13 7.95
N PHE A 70 -7.74 3.24 7.64
CA PHE A 70 -6.47 3.55 6.99
C PHE A 70 -6.59 3.36 5.47
N SER A 71 -5.79 4.08 4.69
CA SER A 71 -5.88 4.14 3.23
C SER A 71 -7.26 4.63 2.75
N GLN A 72 -7.71 4.17 1.60
CA GLN A 72 -8.94 4.60 0.92
C GLN A 72 -10.19 3.85 1.42
N PRO A 73 -11.33 4.53 1.61
CA PRO A 73 -12.59 3.88 1.98
C PRO A 73 -13.01 2.70 1.10
N TYR A 74 -12.84 2.80 -0.22
CA TYR A 74 -13.42 1.84 -1.18
C TYR A 74 -13.02 0.38 -0.93
N TYR A 75 -11.76 0.11 -0.61
CA TYR A 75 -11.25 -1.25 -0.39
C TYR A 75 -10.84 -1.49 1.07
N THR A 76 -11.40 -0.75 2.03
CA THR A 76 -11.11 -0.94 3.46
C THR A 76 -12.38 -0.93 4.30
N ILE A 77 -12.24 -1.36 5.56
CA ILE A 77 -13.33 -1.40 6.53
C ILE A 77 -13.05 -0.38 7.64
N PRO A 78 -13.95 0.60 7.89
CA PRO A 78 -13.80 1.48 9.03
C PRO A 78 -14.20 0.79 10.34
N VAL A 79 -13.50 1.11 11.41
CA VAL A 79 -13.77 0.62 12.77
C VAL A 79 -14.27 1.78 13.64
N PRO A 80 -15.31 1.58 14.47
CA PRO A 80 -15.78 2.58 15.42
C PRO A 80 -14.90 2.63 16.66
N MET A 81 -14.62 3.84 17.12
CA MET A 81 -14.01 4.12 18.42
C MET A 81 -14.91 5.09 19.18
N TRP A 82 -15.39 4.69 20.34
CA TRP A 82 -16.20 5.51 21.23
C TRP A 82 -15.30 6.43 22.03
N VAL A 83 -15.51 7.74 21.89
CA VAL A 83 -14.68 8.76 22.55
C VAL A 83 -14.72 8.64 24.09
N GLY A 84 -15.79 8.04 24.63
CA GLY A 84 -15.96 7.82 26.06
C GLY A 84 -14.97 6.86 26.70
N THR A 85 -14.25 6.03 25.92
CA THR A 85 -13.20 5.15 26.46
C THR A 85 -11.98 5.93 26.95
N GLY A 86 -11.75 7.12 26.39
CA GLY A 86 -10.58 7.93 26.71
C GLY A 86 -9.25 7.32 26.24
N SER A 87 -9.29 6.28 25.42
CA SER A 87 -8.13 5.58 24.85
C SER A 87 -8.33 5.30 23.37
N VAL A 88 -7.23 5.10 22.64
CA VAL A 88 -7.24 4.63 21.25
C VAL A 88 -6.69 3.21 21.22
N PRO A 89 -7.36 2.25 20.55
CA PRO A 89 -6.87 0.89 20.42
C PRO A 89 -5.45 0.84 19.82
N PRO A 90 -4.57 -0.09 20.28
CA PRO A 90 -3.21 -0.25 19.75
C PRO A 90 -3.17 -0.40 18.23
N ASP A 91 -4.14 -1.10 17.65
CA ASP A 91 -4.27 -1.34 16.21
C ASP A 91 -4.57 -0.07 15.39
N PHE A 92 -4.94 1.03 16.06
CA PHE A 92 -5.29 2.31 15.45
C PHE A 92 -4.39 3.48 15.89
N THR A 93 -3.33 3.23 16.66
CA THR A 93 -2.45 4.29 17.18
C THR A 93 -0.96 3.98 16.93
N GLY A 94 -0.13 5.03 16.97
CA GLY A 94 1.30 4.90 16.70
C GLY A 94 1.66 4.71 15.22
N THR A 95 2.96 4.58 14.96
CA THR A 95 3.51 4.41 13.61
C THR A 95 3.60 2.93 13.26
N GLY A 96 3.03 2.54 12.11
CA GLY A 96 3.09 1.16 11.63
C GLY A 96 2.23 0.19 12.42
N ASN A 97 1.06 0.64 12.89
CA ASN A 97 0.07 -0.26 13.49
C ASN A 97 -0.47 -1.26 12.45
N TYR A 98 -1.14 -2.30 12.96
CA TYR A 98 -1.61 -3.42 12.16
C TYR A 98 -2.45 -2.99 10.95
N PHE A 99 -3.53 -2.24 11.16
CA PHE A 99 -4.41 -1.84 10.05
C PHE A 99 -3.75 -0.85 9.09
N CYS A 100 -2.80 -0.04 9.55
CA CYS A 100 -2.00 0.81 8.67
C CYS A 100 -1.15 -0.03 7.72
N GLU A 101 -0.41 -1.03 8.23
CA GLU A 101 0.41 -1.91 7.39
C GLU A 101 -0.43 -2.76 6.44
N GLU A 102 -1.53 -3.33 6.92
CA GLU A 102 -2.46 -4.09 6.07
C GLU A 102 -3.09 -3.21 4.97
N SER A 103 -3.45 -1.95 5.30
CA SER A 103 -4.01 -1.03 4.30
C SER A 103 -3.01 -0.61 3.22
N LYS A 104 -1.70 -0.60 3.54
CA LYS A 104 -0.63 -0.36 2.55
C LYS A 104 -0.49 -1.57 1.63
N PHE A 105 -0.52 -2.77 2.19
CA PHE A 105 -0.50 -4.01 1.41
C PHE A 105 -1.65 -4.03 0.38
N LEU A 106 -2.88 -3.71 0.80
CA LEU A 106 -4.02 -3.59 -0.12
C LEU A 106 -3.84 -2.45 -1.14
N HIS A 107 -3.26 -1.32 -0.73
CA HIS A 107 -2.98 -0.22 -1.64
C HIS A 107 -2.01 -0.64 -2.75
N ASP A 108 -0.95 -1.36 -2.43
CA ASP A 108 0.05 -1.83 -3.40
C ASP A 108 -0.54 -2.85 -4.39
N ILE A 109 -1.55 -3.62 -3.96
CA ILE A 109 -2.32 -4.51 -4.84
C ILE A 109 -3.16 -3.70 -5.85
N VAL A 110 -3.78 -2.62 -5.38
CA VAL A 110 -4.70 -1.80 -6.20
C VAL A 110 -3.95 -0.83 -7.12
N TYR A 111 -2.80 -0.29 -6.69
CA TYR A 111 -1.97 0.67 -7.43
C TYR A 111 -0.67 0.01 -7.92
N ASP A 112 -0.82 -1.05 -8.72
CA ASP A 112 0.22 -2.04 -9.04
C ASP A 112 1.24 -1.63 -10.12
N ARG A 113 1.09 -0.48 -10.79
CA ARG A 113 1.89 -0.12 -12.00
C ARG A 113 2.93 0.97 -11.81
N GLY A 114 3.22 1.38 -10.58
CA GLY A 114 4.21 2.44 -10.28
C GLY A 114 3.77 3.86 -10.69
N TYR A 115 2.55 4.02 -11.21
CA TYR A 115 1.88 5.30 -11.41
C TYR A 115 0.88 5.51 -10.29
N TRP A 116 1.07 6.60 -9.55
CA TRP A 116 0.42 6.84 -8.27
C TRP A 116 -1.11 6.98 -8.33
N ASN A 117 -1.73 7.33 -9.46
CA ASN A 117 -3.19 7.46 -9.60
C ASN A 117 -3.86 6.37 -10.43
N TRP A 118 -3.13 5.34 -10.87
CA TRP A 118 -3.71 4.29 -11.72
C TRP A 118 -4.35 3.23 -10.84
N PHE A 119 -5.65 3.32 -10.66
CA PHE A 119 -6.42 2.36 -9.87
C PHE A 119 -6.78 1.15 -10.73
N ASN A 120 -6.28 -0.03 -10.35
CA ASN A 120 -6.67 -1.30 -10.92
C ASN A 120 -8.08 -1.66 -10.42
N SER A 121 -9.08 -1.45 -11.28
CA SER A 121 -10.48 -1.66 -10.92
C SER A 121 -10.84 -3.11 -10.62
N TYR A 122 -10.13 -4.09 -11.20
CA TYR A 122 -10.36 -5.50 -10.93
C TYR A 122 -9.87 -5.88 -9.54
N ALA A 123 -8.69 -5.42 -9.16
CA ALA A 123 -8.15 -5.65 -7.83
C ALA A 123 -8.98 -4.93 -6.76
N GLY A 124 -9.31 -3.66 -7.00
CA GLY A 124 -10.13 -2.87 -6.09
C GLY A 124 -11.52 -3.47 -5.87
N ASP A 125 -12.21 -3.85 -6.95
CA ASP A 125 -13.55 -4.44 -6.89
C ASP A 125 -13.53 -5.80 -6.17
N PHE A 126 -12.54 -6.66 -6.45
CA PHE A 126 -12.35 -7.91 -5.74
C PHE A 126 -12.20 -7.72 -4.22
N ILE A 127 -11.34 -6.80 -3.78
CA ILE A 127 -11.14 -6.52 -2.35
C ILE A 127 -12.42 -5.92 -1.73
N ASN A 128 -13.06 -4.99 -2.45
CA ASN A 128 -14.31 -4.39 -2.00
C ASN A 128 -15.40 -5.45 -1.81
N ASP A 129 -15.56 -6.37 -2.76
CA ASP A 129 -16.53 -7.46 -2.66
C ASP A 129 -16.20 -8.44 -1.54
N TYR A 130 -14.91 -8.78 -1.38
CA TYR A 130 -14.44 -9.64 -0.29
C TYR A 130 -14.78 -9.05 1.09
N PHE A 131 -14.65 -7.73 1.26
CA PHE A 131 -14.98 -7.04 2.51
C PHE A 131 -16.47 -6.69 2.68
N ALA A 132 -17.32 -6.92 1.68
CA ALA A 132 -18.71 -6.49 1.73
C ALA A 132 -19.50 -7.13 2.88
N GLU A 133 -19.35 -8.45 3.08
CA GLU A 133 -20.03 -9.15 4.16
C GLU A 133 -19.57 -8.65 5.54
N THR A 134 -18.26 -8.57 5.76
CA THR A 134 -17.69 -8.08 7.03
C THR A 134 -18.13 -6.66 7.32
N ARG A 135 -18.16 -5.75 6.32
CA ARG A 135 -18.68 -4.38 6.51
C ARG A 135 -20.13 -4.38 7.00
N GLU A 136 -20.99 -5.19 6.40
CA GLU A 136 -22.39 -5.31 6.85
C GLU A 136 -22.49 -5.87 8.28
N GLN A 137 -21.64 -6.84 8.64
CA GLN A 137 -21.56 -7.34 10.01
C GLN A 137 -21.11 -6.26 11.00
N VAL A 138 -20.11 -5.44 10.65
CA VAL A 138 -19.66 -4.31 11.47
C VAL A 138 -20.79 -3.32 11.71
N TRP A 139 -21.55 -2.95 10.67
CA TRP A 139 -22.73 -2.08 10.84
C TRP A 139 -23.77 -2.71 11.78
N GLY A 140 -24.01 -4.02 11.63
CA GLY A 140 -24.96 -4.77 12.45
C GLY A 140 -24.55 -4.86 13.93
N ILE A 141 -23.28 -5.17 14.21
CA ILE A 141 -22.74 -5.25 15.56
C ILE A 141 -22.81 -3.88 16.24
N PHE A 142 -22.40 -2.82 15.54
CA PHE A 142 -22.50 -1.45 16.04
C PHE A 142 -23.95 -1.07 16.39
N ALA A 143 -24.90 -1.33 15.48
CA ALA A 143 -26.31 -1.04 15.71
C ALA A 143 -26.87 -1.82 16.91
N LYS A 144 -26.47 -3.09 17.08
CA LYS A 144 -26.85 -3.92 18.21
C LYS A 144 -26.36 -3.34 19.54
N TYR A 145 -25.10 -2.92 19.62
CA TYR A 145 -24.55 -2.29 20.82
C TYR A 145 -25.29 -1.00 21.16
N LEU A 146 -25.53 -0.13 20.18
CA LEU A 146 -26.30 1.10 20.41
C LEU A 146 -27.72 0.83 20.94
N LEU A 147 -28.43 -0.17 20.40
CA LEU A 147 -29.76 -0.55 20.88
C LEU A 147 -29.72 -1.12 22.30
N MET A 148 -28.75 -1.98 22.60
CA MET A 148 -28.56 -2.53 23.94
C MET A 148 -28.28 -1.42 24.96
N TRP A 149 -27.41 -0.49 24.62
CA TRP A 149 -27.01 0.63 25.47
C TRP A 149 -28.12 1.65 25.68
N GLN A 150 -28.99 1.89 24.69
CA GLN A 150 -30.20 2.69 24.84
C GLN A 150 -31.15 2.16 25.92
N MET A 151 -31.14 0.85 26.16
CA MET A 151 -32.01 0.20 27.15
C MET A 151 -31.36 0.11 28.54
N GLN A 152 -30.07 0.44 28.66
CA GLN A 152 -29.31 0.38 29.90
C GLN A 152 -29.25 1.77 30.56
N LYS A 153 -29.27 1.78 31.90
CA LYS A 153 -29.21 3.02 32.67
C LYS A 153 -27.79 3.58 32.77
N GLU A 154 -26.80 2.69 32.86
CA GLU A 154 -25.37 2.98 32.96
C GLU A 154 -24.62 1.91 32.18
N ILE A 155 -23.54 2.29 31.51
CA ILE A 155 -22.65 1.41 30.74
C ILE A 155 -21.23 1.66 31.22
N SER A 156 -20.51 0.59 31.50
CA SER A 156 -19.12 0.66 31.95
C SER A 156 -18.16 0.90 30.79
N SER A 157 -17.01 1.52 31.06
CA SER A 157 -15.95 1.65 30.05
C SER A 157 -15.46 0.29 29.55
N GLU A 158 -15.50 -0.76 30.40
CA GLU A 158 -15.13 -2.12 30.03
C GLU A 158 -16.06 -2.72 28.97
N GLU A 159 -17.38 -2.48 29.08
CA GLU A 159 -18.35 -2.91 28.05
C GLU A 159 -18.17 -2.19 26.72
N ILE A 160 -17.78 -0.91 26.74
CA ILE A 160 -17.50 -0.14 25.53
C ILE A 160 -16.21 -0.67 24.87
N VAL A 161 -15.16 -0.89 25.66
CA VAL A 161 -13.89 -1.47 25.15
C VAL A 161 -14.13 -2.85 24.57
N GLN A 162 -14.93 -3.70 25.22
CA GLN A 162 -15.26 -5.02 24.67
C GLN A 162 -16.00 -4.91 23.33
N ALA A 163 -16.91 -3.95 23.17
CA ALA A 163 -17.60 -3.71 21.91
C ALA A 163 -16.65 -3.26 20.79
N GLU A 164 -15.63 -2.44 21.12
CA GLU A 164 -14.56 -2.06 20.19
C GLU A 164 -13.72 -3.28 19.79
N ASP A 165 -13.27 -4.06 20.78
CA ASP A 165 -12.43 -5.23 20.58
C ASP A 165 -13.10 -6.30 19.72
N ASP A 166 -14.41 -6.52 19.91
CA ASP A 166 -15.19 -7.45 19.09
C ASP A 166 -15.18 -7.06 17.60
N ILE A 167 -15.34 -5.76 17.31
CA ILE A 167 -15.35 -5.24 15.94
C ILE A 167 -13.93 -5.26 15.36
N ILE A 168 -12.93 -4.84 16.14
CA ILE A 168 -11.52 -4.87 15.74
C ILE A 168 -11.08 -6.29 15.39
N SER A 169 -11.45 -7.28 16.21
CA SER A 169 -11.09 -8.69 15.98
C SER A 169 -11.71 -9.21 14.68
N LEU A 170 -13.01 -8.97 14.47
CA LEU A 170 -13.69 -9.36 13.24
C LEU A 170 -13.04 -8.77 11.98
N VAL A 171 -12.72 -7.47 12.01
CA VAL A 171 -12.08 -6.80 10.89
C VAL A 171 -10.65 -7.33 10.71
N GLY A 172 -9.89 -7.47 11.79
CA GLY A 172 -8.51 -7.99 11.75
C GLY A 172 -8.42 -9.40 11.18
N GLU A 173 -9.32 -10.30 11.59
CA GLU A 173 -9.42 -11.66 11.03
C GLU A 173 -9.67 -11.64 9.52
N THR A 174 -10.63 -10.81 9.07
CA THR A 174 -10.94 -10.70 7.63
C THR A 174 -9.75 -10.19 6.82
N TYR A 175 -9.00 -9.21 7.35
CA TYR A 175 -7.79 -8.70 6.71
C TYR A 175 -6.69 -9.77 6.65
N ALA A 176 -6.45 -10.49 7.76
CA ALA A 176 -5.46 -11.56 7.81
C ALA A 176 -5.78 -12.70 6.83
N GLU A 177 -7.06 -13.05 6.68
CA GLU A 177 -7.50 -14.06 5.71
C GLU A 177 -7.25 -13.61 4.27
N LEU A 178 -7.63 -12.38 3.92
CA LEU A 178 -7.38 -11.82 2.59
C LEU A 178 -5.88 -11.76 2.28
N HIS A 179 -5.07 -11.29 3.23
CA HIS A 179 -3.62 -11.24 3.11
C HIS A 179 -3.06 -12.64 2.84
N GLY A 180 -3.44 -13.63 3.65
CA GLY A 180 -3.00 -15.01 3.51
C GLY A 180 -3.39 -15.62 2.16
N LEU A 181 -4.61 -15.36 1.68
CA LEU A 181 -5.07 -15.76 0.36
C LEU A 181 -4.21 -15.13 -0.74
N TRP A 182 -3.99 -13.82 -0.68
CA TRP A 182 -3.25 -13.10 -1.71
C TRP A 182 -1.79 -13.57 -1.80
N VAL A 183 -1.09 -13.69 -0.67
CA VAL A 183 0.29 -14.17 -0.62
C VAL A 183 0.42 -15.60 -1.14
N ARG A 184 -0.60 -16.44 -0.93
CA ARG A 184 -0.62 -17.81 -1.43
C ARG A 184 -0.77 -17.89 -2.95
N GLU A 185 -1.66 -17.08 -3.53
CA GLU A 185 -1.92 -17.10 -4.97
C GLU A 185 -0.86 -16.30 -5.77
N HIS A 186 -0.25 -15.29 -5.14
CA HIS A 186 0.82 -14.46 -5.71
C HIS A 186 2.08 -14.59 -4.86
N PRO A 187 2.75 -15.76 -4.85
CA PRO A 187 3.97 -15.91 -4.09
C PRO A 187 4.97 -14.86 -4.58
N VAL A 188 5.47 -14.04 -3.66
CA VAL A 188 6.53 -13.08 -3.95
C VAL A 188 7.66 -13.84 -4.61
N VAL A 189 7.85 -13.60 -5.90
CA VAL A 189 8.99 -14.17 -6.64
C VAL A 189 10.20 -13.38 -6.19
N VAL A 190 10.79 -13.79 -5.07
CA VAL A 190 12.09 -13.30 -4.65
C VAL A 190 13.05 -13.67 -5.79
N PRO A 191 13.72 -12.71 -6.43
CA PRO A 191 14.73 -13.04 -7.44
C PRO A 191 15.77 -13.94 -6.79
N GLN A 192 15.82 -15.21 -7.18
CA GLN A 192 16.83 -16.14 -6.63
C GLN A 192 18.23 -15.83 -7.18
N GLU A 193 18.30 -15.04 -8.25
CA GLU A 193 19.54 -14.64 -8.92
C GLU A 193 19.61 -13.12 -9.08
N ILE A 194 20.80 -12.56 -8.86
CA ILE A 194 21.07 -11.14 -9.12
C ILE A 194 21.08 -10.94 -10.64
N THR A 195 20.18 -10.12 -11.16
CA THR A 195 20.29 -9.64 -12.54
C THR A 195 21.09 -8.35 -12.57
N LEU A 196 21.99 -8.18 -13.54
CA LEU A 196 22.77 -6.97 -13.72
C LEU A 196 22.94 -6.70 -15.21
N SER A 197 22.51 -5.53 -15.66
CA SER A 197 22.59 -5.09 -17.05
C SER A 197 23.06 -3.63 -17.13
N ALA A 198 23.46 -3.18 -18.32
CA ALA A 198 23.83 -1.78 -18.53
C ALA A 198 23.35 -1.29 -19.91
N GLN A 199 22.68 -0.14 -19.95
CA GLN A 199 22.14 0.46 -21.17
C GLN A 199 22.30 2.01 -21.17
N PRO A 200 22.80 2.62 -22.26
CA PRO A 200 23.41 1.96 -23.42
C PRO A 200 24.74 1.30 -23.05
N ASN A 201 25.12 0.23 -23.73
CA ASN A 201 26.43 -0.39 -23.56
C ASN A 201 26.87 -1.03 -24.89
N PRO A 202 27.81 -0.43 -25.65
CA PRO A 202 28.71 0.67 -25.25
C PRO A 202 28.07 2.04 -25.06
N PHE A 203 28.76 2.94 -24.33
CA PHE A 203 28.29 4.29 -24.01
C PHE A 203 29.43 5.33 -24.08
N ASN A 204 29.07 6.62 -24.18
CA ASN A 204 30.04 7.71 -24.33
C ASN A 204 30.11 8.71 -23.16
N ALA A 205 28.99 8.98 -22.50
CA ALA A 205 28.91 9.94 -21.39
C ALA A 205 28.40 9.29 -20.11
N SER A 206 27.33 8.50 -20.18
CA SER A 206 26.77 7.77 -19.06
C SER A 206 26.09 6.47 -19.52
N THR A 207 25.94 5.54 -18.58
CA THR A 207 25.12 4.32 -18.75
C THR A 207 24.23 4.17 -17.54
N VAL A 208 23.01 3.66 -17.74
CA VAL A 208 22.16 3.17 -16.66
C VAL A 208 22.59 1.74 -16.38
N ILE A 209 22.87 1.42 -15.11
CA ILE A 209 23.13 0.08 -14.62
C ILE A 209 21.84 -0.39 -13.96
N GLU A 210 21.16 -1.37 -14.54
CA GLU A 210 19.90 -1.92 -14.03
C GLU A 210 20.17 -3.23 -13.31
N PHE A 211 19.52 -3.43 -12.17
CA PHE A 211 19.71 -4.63 -11.36
C PHE A 211 18.47 -5.01 -10.55
N ASN A 212 18.38 -6.28 -10.20
CA ASN A 212 17.42 -6.78 -9.22
C ASN A 212 18.20 -7.53 -8.14
N LEU A 213 17.95 -7.16 -6.89
CA LEU A 213 18.57 -7.79 -5.74
C LEU A 213 17.64 -8.84 -5.13
N PRO A 214 18.17 -9.97 -4.62
CA PRO A 214 17.39 -10.86 -3.77
C PRO A 214 17.00 -10.11 -2.47
N LEU A 215 15.70 -9.98 -2.21
CA LEU A 215 15.21 -9.52 -0.90
C LEU A 215 15.53 -10.57 0.18
N PRO A 216 15.83 -10.18 1.44
CA PRO A 216 15.84 -8.83 2.00
C PRO A 216 17.24 -8.17 2.04
N TYR A 217 18.17 -8.60 1.19
CA TYR A 217 19.57 -8.25 1.34
C TYR A 217 19.91 -6.85 0.78
N GLU A 218 20.74 -6.11 1.50
CA GLU A 218 21.46 -4.95 0.96
C GLU A 218 22.58 -5.41 0.02
N GLY A 219 22.82 -4.64 -1.04
CA GLY A 219 23.82 -4.94 -2.07
C GLY A 219 24.96 -3.93 -2.10
N LEU A 220 26.14 -4.34 -2.56
CA LEU A 220 27.25 -3.45 -2.86
C LEU A 220 27.53 -3.46 -4.37
N LEU A 221 27.39 -2.30 -5.02
CA LEU A 221 27.82 -2.09 -6.40
C LEU A 221 29.23 -1.52 -6.44
N GLU A 222 30.13 -2.20 -7.14
CA GLU A 222 31.49 -1.74 -7.42
C GLU A 222 31.73 -1.64 -8.92
N ILE A 223 32.37 -0.56 -9.35
CA ILE A 223 32.87 -0.41 -10.72
C ILE A 223 34.39 -0.37 -10.66
N SER A 224 35.05 -1.25 -11.40
CA SER A 224 36.51 -1.38 -11.44
C SER A 224 37.06 -1.39 -12.86
N ASP A 225 38.33 -1.04 -13.02
CA ASP A 225 39.06 -1.28 -14.28
C ASP A 225 39.57 -2.72 -14.39
N LEU A 226 40.18 -3.08 -15.53
CA LEU A 226 40.75 -4.42 -15.77
C LEU A 226 41.93 -4.77 -14.85
N SER A 227 42.53 -3.80 -14.17
CA SER A 227 43.58 -4.06 -13.16
C SER A 227 43.00 -4.42 -11.79
N GLY A 228 41.67 -4.32 -11.63
CA GLY A 228 40.97 -4.53 -10.38
C GLY A 228 40.94 -3.27 -9.49
N ARG A 229 41.37 -2.12 -9.99
CA ARG A 229 41.25 -0.86 -9.25
C ARG A 229 39.79 -0.44 -9.20
N VAL A 230 39.23 -0.35 -7.99
CA VAL A 230 37.88 0.17 -7.76
C VAL A 230 37.84 1.67 -8.03
N ILE A 231 36.94 2.07 -8.91
CA ILE A 231 36.69 3.45 -9.35
C ILE A 231 35.49 4.03 -8.60
N LEU A 232 34.48 3.20 -8.37
CA LEU A 232 33.26 3.57 -7.65
C LEU A 232 32.80 2.40 -6.79
N SER A 233 32.31 2.71 -5.59
CA SER A 233 31.68 1.77 -4.66
C SER A 233 30.44 2.43 -4.07
N ARG A 234 29.29 1.74 -4.12
CA ARG A 234 27.99 2.26 -3.70
C ARG A 234 27.17 1.18 -3.00
N GLN A 235 26.66 1.50 -1.80
CA GLN A 235 25.66 0.68 -1.12
C GLN A 235 24.30 0.80 -1.82
N LEU A 236 23.58 -0.31 -1.90
CA LEU A 236 22.28 -0.45 -2.52
C LEU A 236 21.27 -0.95 -1.48
N GLY A 237 20.14 -0.26 -1.39
CA GLY A 237 19.01 -0.68 -0.57
C GLY A 237 18.18 -1.78 -1.27
N PRO A 238 17.34 -2.52 -0.52
CA PRO A 238 16.49 -3.57 -1.08
C PRO A 238 15.49 -3.08 -2.15
N ALA A 239 15.18 -1.78 -2.17
CA ALA A 239 14.28 -1.15 -3.14
C ALA A 239 15.01 -0.51 -4.34
N ASP A 240 16.35 -0.52 -4.37
CA ASP A 240 17.11 0.02 -5.49
C ASP A 240 17.03 -0.94 -6.70
N THR A 241 16.71 -0.40 -7.87
CA THR A 241 16.60 -1.17 -9.13
C THR A 241 17.54 -0.68 -10.24
N GLN A 242 18.13 0.51 -10.06
CA GLN A 242 19.02 1.10 -11.06
C GLN A 242 19.99 2.13 -10.49
N PHE A 243 21.10 2.36 -11.20
CA PHE A 243 22.08 3.40 -10.92
C PHE A 243 22.63 4.01 -12.21
N VAL A 244 22.63 5.34 -12.32
CA VAL A 244 23.26 6.03 -13.46
C VAL A 244 24.74 6.26 -13.18
N TRP A 245 25.61 5.62 -13.95
CA TRP A 245 27.04 5.87 -13.87
C TRP A 245 27.49 6.90 -14.91
N THR A 246 28.13 7.97 -14.44
CA THR A 246 28.77 9.01 -15.26
C THR A 246 30.28 9.00 -14.96
N PRO A 247 31.13 8.39 -15.80
CA PRO A 247 32.57 8.33 -15.55
C PRO A 247 33.22 9.71 -15.58
N GLU A 248 34.27 9.91 -14.76
CA GLU A 248 35.06 11.13 -14.80
C GLU A 248 35.73 11.34 -16.18
N SER A 249 35.95 12.60 -16.56
CA SER A 249 36.59 12.94 -17.83
C SER A 249 38.04 12.42 -17.93
N SER A 250 38.69 12.19 -16.79
CA SER A 250 40.05 11.65 -16.64
C SER A 250 40.16 10.16 -16.99
N LEU A 251 39.05 9.40 -16.94
CA LEU A 251 39.05 7.96 -17.20
C LEU A 251 39.21 7.68 -18.70
N PRO A 252 40.14 6.80 -19.14
CA PRO A 252 40.32 6.50 -20.56
C PRO A 252 39.12 5.71 -21.12
N SER A 253 38.92 5.75 -22.45
CA SER A 253 38.04 4.79 -23.10
C SER A 253 38.56 3.37 -22.90
N GLY A 254 37.67 2.41 -22.69
CA GLY A 254 38.06 1.05 -22.33
C GLY A 254 36.96 0.22 -21.71
N ILE A 255 37.36 -0.94 -21.18
CA ILE A 255 36.47 -1.89 -20.52
C ILE A 255 36.53 -1.67 -19.01
N TYR A 256 35.37 -1.59 -18.39
CA TYR A 256 35.17 -1.58 -16.95
C TYR A 256 34.28 -2.75 -16.53
N LEU A 257 34.34 -3.13 -15.25
CA LEU A 257 33.52 -4.19 -14.68
C LEU A 257 32.64 -3.59 -13.59
N ALA A 258 31.32 -3.64 -13.79
CA ALA A 258 30.34 -3.44 -12.72
C ALA A 258 30.08 -4.78 -12.05
N ARG A 259 30.20 -4.84 -10.73
CA ARG A 259 29.94 -6.03 -9.93
C ARG A 259 28.99 -5.68 -8.79
N ILE A 260 27.95 -6.49 -8.61
CA ILE A 260 27.09 -6.43 -7.42
C ILE A 260 27.40 -7.63 -6.55
N VAL A 261 27.52 -7.43 -5.25
CA VAL A 261 27.60 -8.49 -4.23
C VAL A 261 26.45 -8.31 -3.25
N CYS A 262 25.67 -9.37 -3.02
CA CYS A 262 24.46 -9.32 -2.21
C CYS A 262 24.14 -10.72 -1.66
N GLY A 263 23.93 -10.87 -0.34
CA GLY A 263 23.52 -12.15 0.28
C GLY A 263 24.44 -13.36 0.01
N GLY A 264 25.73 -13.14 -0.28
CA GLY A 264 26.67 -14.22 -0.66
C GLY A 264 26.71 -14.55 -2.15
N HIS A 265 25.85 -13.93 -2.97
CA HIS A 265 25.85 -14.02 -4.42
C HIS A 265 26.55 -12.82 -5.05
N SER A 266 27.02 -12.96 -6.30
CA SER A 266 27.51 -11.83 -7.07
C SER A 266 27.22 -11.93 -8.55
N ALA A 267 26.88 -10.80 -9.17
CA ALA A 267 26.74 -10.66 -10.63
C ALA A 267 27.79 -9.67 -11.15
N THR A 268 28.22 -9.83 -12.40
CA THR A 268 29.21 -8.94 -13.04
C THR A 268 28.83 -8.63 -14.48
N GLN A 269 28.92 -7.36 -14.86
CA GLN A 269 28.62 -6.85 -16.18
C GLN A 269 29.81 -6.05 -16.72
N LYS A 270 30.21 -6.33 -17.96
CA LYS A 270 31.22 -5.54 -18.67
C LYS A 270 30.59 -4.24 -19.15
N LEU A 271 31.29 -3.13 -18.96
CA LEU A 271 30.92 -1.81 -19.43
C LEU A 271 31.95 -1.33 -20.46
N TYR A 272 31.48 -0.83 -21.59
CA TYR A 272 32.33 -0.37 -22.69
C TYR A 272 32.21 1.15 -22.84
N LEU A 273 33.19 1.90 -22.32
CA LEU A 273 33.25 3.36 -22.43
C LEU A 273 33.99 3.75 -23.72
N ILE A 274 33.32 4.51 -24.58
CA ILE A 274 33.82 5.02 -25.86
C ILE A 274 33.66 6.54 -25.90
N LYS A 275 34.76 7.30 -25.79
CA LYS A 275 34.76 8.76 -25.85
C LYS A 275 34.97 9.26 -27.27
#